data_AF-A0A970S6L8-F1
#
_entry.id   AF-A0A970S6L8-F1
#
_cell.length_a   1.000
_cell.length_b   1.000
_cell.length_c   1.000
_cell.angle_alpha   90.00
_cell.angle_beta   90.00
_cell.angle_gamma   90.00
#
_symmetry.space_group_name_H-M   'P 1'
#
loop_
_entity.id
_entity.type
_entity.pdbx_description
1 polymer ?
#
loop_
_entity_poly.entity_id
_entity_poly.type
_entity_poly.pdbx_seq_one_letter_code
_entity_poly.pdbx_strand_id
1 'polypeptide(L)'
;MLFLDDTNDAQPQQQFSLDVSQNAASIQRHILALCQKHKPEVIVAEGIEADYILENLPKIQPHCGAIALKQPTLENVSFEKLQQAFLQRGQQRFYNVIVMLSQDHPQFKQLSHLFNMIKPDVNFEAEVEYLLNTYFLLGDATDTD
;
A
#
# COMPACT_ATOMS: atom_id res chain seq x y z
N MET A 1 1.35 4.53 -10.42
CA MET A 1 1.30 3.39 -9.47
C MET A 1 2.17 2.28 -10.03
N LEU A 2 2.89 1.54 -9.18
CA LEU A 2 3.83 0.49 -9.60
C LEU A 2 3.50 -0.80 -8.86
N PHE A 3 3.43 -1.91 -9.59
CA PHE A 3 3.30 -3.25 -9.05
C PHE A 3 4.65 -3.96 -9.19
N LEU A 4 5.10 -4.57 -8.10
CA LEU A 4 6.33 -5.34 -8.04
C LEU A 4 6.00 -6.80 -7.76
N ASP A 5 6.66 -7.70 -8.47
CA ASP A 5 6.51 -9.15 -8.36
C ASP A 5 7.84 -9.80 -8.72
N ASP A 6 8.67 -10.11 -7.71
CA ASP A 6 10.03 -10.62 -7.95
C ASP A 6 10.02 -12.10 -8.37
N THR A 7 8.90 -12.81 -8.19
CA THR A 7 8.74 -14.20 -8.67
C THR A 7 8.47 -14.30 -10.16
N ASN A 8 8.12 -13.18 -10.81
CA ASN A 8 7.80 -13.15 -12.22
C ASN A 8 8.97 -12.58 -13.04
N ASP A 9 9.93 -13.46 -13.37
CA ASP A 9 11.13 -13.17 -14.17
C ASP A 9 10.84 -12.41 -15.49
N ALA A 10 9.63 -12.53 -16.05
CA ALA A 10 9.27 -11.89 -17.30
C ALA A 10 8.88 -10.42 -17.14
N GLN A 11 8.26 -10.04 -16.02
CA GLN A 11 7.79 -8.68 -15.75
C GLN A 11 7.84 -8.36 -14.24
N PRO A 12 9.05 -8.19 -13.68
CA PRO A 12 9.22 -7.97 -12.24
C PRO A 12 8.63 -6.63 -11.76
N GLN A 13 8.38 -5.72 -12.71
CA GLN A 13 7.82 -4.40 -12.46
C GLN A 13 6.78 -4.04 -13.51
N GLN A 14 5.60 -3.63 -13.06
CA GLN A 14 4.50 -3.20 -13.93
C GLN A 14 3.99 -1.82 -13.50
N GLN A 15 4.20 -0.82 -14.35
CA GLN A 15 3.74 0.54 -14.10
C GLN A 15 2.33 0.77 -14.66
N PHE A 16 1.44 1.29 -13.83
CA PHE A 16 0.09 1.68 -14.18
C PHE A 16 -0.09 3.18 -13.94
N SER A 17 -0.61 3.88 -14.95
CA SER A 17 -1.02 5.28 -14.81
C SER A 17 -2.51 5.33 -14.53
N LEU A 18 -2.90 5.91 -13.39
CA LEU A 18 -4.30 6.12 -13.08
C LEU A 18 -4.78 7.43 -13.70
N ASP A 19 -5.92 7.38 -14.40
CA ASP A 19 -6.59 8.57 -14.88
C ASP A 19 -7.39 9.22 -13.73
N VAL A 20 -6.72 10.12 -13.02
CA VAL A 20 -7.27 10.83 -11.85
C VAL A 20 -8.35 11.86 -12.21
N SER A 21 -8.62 12.09 -13.50
CA SER A 21 -9.75 12.92 -13.94
C SER A 21 -11.08 12.18 -13.84
N GLN A 22 -11.05 10.85 -13.71
CA GLN A 22 -12.25 10.05 -13.54
C GLN A 22 -12.85 10.20 -12.14
N ASN A 23 -14.13 9.88 -12.01
CA ASN A 23 -14.75 9.85 -10.69
C ASN A 23 -14.08 8.78 -9.80
N ALA A 24 -13.99 9.07 -8.51
CA ALA A 24 -13.33 8.21 -7.52
C ALA A 24 -13.80 6.75 -7.62
N ALA A 25 -15.11 6.49 -7.66
CA ALA A 25 -15.64 5.13 -7.71
C ALA A 25 -15.18 4.30 -8.93
N SER A 26 -14.84 4.95 -10.05
CA SER A 26 -14.31 4.29 -11.24
C SER A 26 -12.83 3.96 -11.08
N ILE A 27 -12.05 4.89 -10.54
CA ILE A 27 -10.63 4.68 -10.21
C ILE A 27 -10.48 3.53 -9.20
N GLN A 28 -11.30 3.53 -8.14
CA GLN A 28 -11.27 2.48 -7.12
C GLN A 28 -11.58 1.09 -7.68
N ARG A 29 -12.59 0.99 -8.56
CA ARG A 29 -12.91 -0.27 -9.26
C ARG A 29 -11.77 -0.72 -10.17
N HIS A 30 -11.13 0.23 -10.86
CA HIS A 30 -10.01 -0.07 -11.74
C HIS A 30 -8.81 -0.60 -10.96
N ILE A 31 -8.42 0.06 -9.86
CA ILE A 31 -7.35 -0.39 -8.97
C ILE A 31 -7.64 -1.81 -8.45
N LEU A 32 -8.85 -2.06 -7.95
CA LEU A 32 -9.21 -3.38 -7.45
C LEU A 32 -9.10 -4.46 -8.53
N ALA A 33 -9.56 -4.17 -9.75
CA ALA A 33 -9.47 -5.10 -10.88
C ALA A 33 -8.01 -5.39 -11.26
N LEU A 34 -7.13 -4.38 -11.23
CA LEU A 34 -5.69 -4.56 -11.44
C LEU A 34 -5.09 -5.45 -10.36
N CYS A 35 -5.38 -5.19 -9.08
CA CYS A 35 -4.87 -6.00 -7.97
C CYS A 35 -5.33 -7.46 -8.07
N GLN A 36 -6.59 -7.70 -8.42
CA GLN A 36 -7.13 -9.05 -8.58
C GLN A 36 -6.52 -9.82 -9.75
N LYS A 37 -6.23 -9.12 -10.85
CA LYS A 37 -5.65 -9.72 -12.06
C LYS A 37 -4.16 -10.03 -11.88
N HIS A 38 -3.41 -9.12 -11.29
CA HIS A 38 -1.96 -9.19 -11.23
C HIS A 38 -1.43 -9.76 -9.92
N LYS A 39 -2.20 -9.67 -8.82
CA LYS A 39 -1.83 -10.15 -7.48
C LYS A 39 -0.41 -9.74 -7.06
N PRO A 40 -0.07 -8.43 -7.11
CA PRO A 40 1.29 -7.97 -6.91
C PRO A 40 1.81 -8.30 -5.51
N GLU A 41 3.09 -8.63 -5.40
CA GLU A 41 3.73 -8.81 -4.10
C GLU A 41 3.81 -7.48 -3.35
N VAL A 42 4.24 -6.42 -4.03
CA VAL A 42 4.28 -5.07 -3.46
C VAL A 42 3.59 -4.07 -4.38
N ILE A 43 2.68 -3.28 -3.81
CA ILE A 43 2.11 -2.10 -4.49
C ILE A 43 2.87 -0.87 -4.01
N VAL A 44 3.37 -0.06 -4.94
CA VAL A 44 3.98 1.24 -4.67
C VAL A 44 3.13 2.34 -5.27
N ALA A 45 2.76 3.34 -4.46
CA ALA A 45 1.97 4.47 -4.90
C ALA A 45 2.46 5.78 -4.25
N GLU A 46 2.26 6.90 -4.95
CA GLU A 46 2.69 8.22 -4.51
C GLU A 46 1.57 9.26 -4.64
N GLY A 47 1.55 10.24 -3.74
CA GLY A 47 0.64 11.38 -3.83
C GLY A 47 -0.83 10.94 -3.83
N ILE A 48 -1.60 11.43 -4.80
CA ILE A 48 -3.03 11.14 -4.92
C ILE A 48 -3.32 9.65 -5.20
N GLU A 49 -2.40 8.92 -5.83
CA GLU A 49 -2.60 7.48 -6.05
C GLU A 49 -2.58 6.72 -4.73
N ALA A 50 -1.71 7.13 -3.79
CA ALA A 50 -1.63 6.56 -2.46
C ALA A 50 -2.94 6.78 -1.67
N ASP A 51 -3.62 7.91 -1.86
CA ASP A 51 -4.93 8.16 -1.26
C ASP A 51 -5.97 7.12 -1.71
N TYR A 52 -5.99 6.80 -3.00
CA TYR A 52 -6.92 5.80 -3.53
C TYR A 52 -6.62 4.39 -3.00
N ILE A 53 -5.35 4.06 -2.78
CA ILE A 53 -4.95 2.81 -2.11
C ILE A 53 -5.44 2.79 -0.67
N LEU A 54 -5.21 3.87 0.10
CA LEU A 54 -5.67 3.98 1.50
C LEU A 54 -7.19 3.85 1.61
N GLU A 55 -7.94 4.56 0.77
CA GLU A 55 -9.40 4.54 0.81
C GLU A 55 -9.99 3.15 0.49
N ASN A 56 -9.24 2.28 -0.20
CA ASN A 56 -9.66 0.92 -0.58
C ASN A 56 -8.87 -0.18 0.10
N LEU A 57 -8.08 0.17 1.11
CA LEU A 57 -7.11 -0.71 1.71
C LEU A 57 -7.68 -2.08 2.11
N PRO A 58 -8.86 -2.18 2.77
CA PRO A 58 -9.42 -3.49 3.15
C PRO A 58 -9.77 -4.38 1.96
N LYS A 59 -10.08 -3.80 0.79
CA LYS A 59 -10.42 -4.53 -0.43
C LYS A 59 -9.19 -4.92 -1.24
N ILE A 60 -8.14 -4.11 -1.19
CA ILE A 60 -6.89 -4.33 -1.92
C ILE A 60 -6.02 -5.36 -1.20
N GLN A 61 -5.96 -5.28 0.14
CA GLN A 61 -5.03 -6.07 0.93
C GLN A 61 -5.11 -7.60 0.72
N PRO A 62 -6.27 -8.24 0.48
CA PRO A 62 -6.32 -9.67 0.18
C PRO A 62 -5.70 -10.06 -1.18
N HIS A 63 -5.34 -9.08 -2.00
CA HIS A 63 -4.85 -9.26 -3.37
C HIS A 63 -3.41 -8.77 -3.56
N CYS A 64 -2.70 -8.44 -2.47
CA CYS A 64 -1.30 -8.06 -2.53
C CYS A 64 -0.55 -8.47 -1.26
N GLY A 65 0.77 -8.62 -1.34
CA GLY A 65 1.60 -8.97 -0.20
C GLY A 65 1.81 -7.80 0.77
N ALA A 66 2.36 -6.71 0.26
CA ALA A 66 2.65 -5.48 0.98
C ALA A 66 2.35 -4.23 0.12
N ILE A 67 2.33 -3.07 0.78
CA ILE A 67 2.01 -1.78 0.18
C ILE A 67 2.99 -0.74 0.70
N ALA A 68 3.53 0.07 -0.20
CA ALA A 68 4.42 1.18 0.09
C ALA A 68 3.85 2.49 -0.45
N LEU A 69 3.61 3.44 0.44
CA LEU A 69 2.98 4.71 0.11
C LEU A 69 3.93 5.87 0.36
N LYS A 70 4.18 6.67 -0.67
CA LYS A 70 5.04 7.85 -0.61
C LYS A 70 4.19 9.12 -0.64
N GLN A 71 4.32 9.95 0.38
CA GLN A 71 3.72 11.29 0.49
C GLN A 71 2.25 11.33 0.03
N PRO A 72 1.34 10.52 0.61
CA PRO A 72 -0.08 10.63 0.29
C PRO A 72 -0.59 12.06 0.56
N THR A 73 -1.48 12.55 -0.29
CA THR A 73 -2.07 13.90 -0.16
C THR A 73 -3.13 13.96 0.94
N LEU A 74 -3.78 12.82 1.20
CA LEU A 74 -4.80 12.56 2.20
C LEU A 74 -6.07 13.43 2.08
N GLU A 75 -6.29 14.04 0.92
CA GLU A 75 -7.44 14.91 0.65
C GLU A 75 -8.73 14.09 0.52
N ASN A 76 -8.63 12.86 0.00
CA ASN A 76 -9.77 12.00 -0.31
C ASN A 76 -9.85 10.74 0.58
N VAL A 77 -9.16 10.75 1.72
CA VAL A 77 -9.06 9.60 2.61
C VAL A 77 -9.99 9.75 3.81
N SER A 78 -10.90 8.79 3.97
CA SER A 78 -11.76 8.71 5.15
C SER A 78 -11.03 7.99 6.28
N PHE A 79 -10.51 8.76 7.23
CA PHE A 79 -9.87 8.22 8.43
C PHE A 79 -10.80 7.38 9.31
N GLU A 80 -12.08 7.72 9.34
CA GLU A 80 -13.08 6.92 10.05
C GLU A 80 -13.14 5.50 9.47
N LYS A 81 -13.18 5.37 8.13
CA LYS A 81 -13.16 4.05 7.48
C LYS A 81 -11.88 3.28 7.75
N LEU A 82 -10.73 3.95 7.69
CA LEU A 82 -9.43 3.34 8.02
C LEU A 82 -9.39 2.84 9.47
N GLN A 83 -9.94 3.63 10.41
CA GLN A 83 -9.99 3.26 11.81
C GLN A 83 -10.98 2.11 12.06
N GLN A 84 -12.14 2.10 11.39
CA GLN A 84 -13.07 0.98 11.44
C GLN A 84 -12.44 -0.30 10.91
N ALA A 85 -11.72 -0.23 9.79
CA ALA A 85 -10.99 -1.38 9.25
C ALA A 85 -9.92 -1.89 10.23
N PHE A 86 -9.19 -0.98 10.89
CA PHE A 86 -8.23 -1.33 11.94
C PHE A 86 -8.89 -2.03 13.14
N LEU A 87 -10.06 -1.55 13.60
CA LEU A 87 -10.81 -2.18 14.69
C LEU A 87 -11.31 -3.58 14.30
N GLN A 88 -11.83 -3.75 13.09
CA GLN A 88 -12.32 -5.05 12.58
C GLN A 88 -11.21 -6.11 12.51
N ARG A 89 -9.95 -5.69 12.41
CA ARG A 89 -8.77 -6.56 12.42
C ARG A 89 -8.21 -6.82 13.82
N GLY A 90 -8.97 -6.51 14.88
CA GLY A 90 -8.52 -6.70 16.25
C GLY A 90 -7.43 -5.72 16.68
N GLN A 91 -7.43 -4.50 16.15
CA GLN A 91 -6.47 -3.44 16.49
C GLN A 91 -5.01 -3.77 16.14
N GLN A 92 -4.80 -4.71 15.22
CA GLN A 92 -3.48 -4.96 14.66
C GLN A 92 -3.19 -3.92 13.58
N ARG A 93 -1.99 -3.34 13.64
CA ARG A 93 -1.51 -2.42 12.60
C ARG A 93 -1.50 -3.11 11.25
N PHE A 94 -1.60 -2.31 10.20
CA PHE A 94 -1.34 -2.78 8.84
C PHE A 94 0.17 -2.94 8.67
N TYR A 95 0.75 -4.02 9.24
CA TYR A 95 2.21 -4.23 9.28
C TYR A 95 2.83 -4.39 7.89
N ASN A 96 2.04 -4.83 6.92
CA ASN A 96 2.45 -4.93 5.53
C ASN A 96 2.22 -3.62 4.74
N VAL A 97 1.97 -2.51 5.43
CA VAL A 97 1.76 -1.19 4.81
C VAL A 97 2.72 -0.19 5.43
N ILE A 98 3.66 0.30 4.62
CA ILE A 98 4.55 1.39 5.00
C ILE A 98 4.06 2.71 4.42
N VAL A 99 4.22 3.79 5.18
CA VAL A 99 3.86 5.14 4.74
C VAL A 99 5.01 6.08 5.04
N MET A 100 5.57 6.70 4.00
CA MET A 100 6.46 7.85 4.13
C MET A 100 5.61 9.12 4.02
N LEU A 101 5.53 9.89 5.12
CA LEU A 101 4.81 11.15 5.16
C LEU A 101 5.59 12.15 6.01
N SER A 102 5.55 13.43 5.63
CA SER A 102 6.19 14.48 6.39
C SER A 102 5.66 14.56 7.84
N GLN A 103 6.55 14.77 8.81
CA GLN A 103 6.19 14.79 10.24
C GLN A 103 5.37 16.03 10.64
N ASP A 104 5.47 17.11 9.87
CA ASP A 104 4.67 18.32 10.03
C ASP A 104 3.28 18.19 9.39
N HIS A 105 3.00 17.09 8.66
CA HIS A 105 1.69 16.88 8.09
C HIS A 105 0.64 16.75 9.20
N PRO A 106 -0.49 17.49 9.15
CA PRO A 106 -1.49 17.52 10.24
C PRO A 106 -2.01 16.14 10.65
N GLN A 107 -2.06 15.21 9.69
CA GLN A 107 -2.57 13.85 9.88
C GLN A 107 -1.48 12.81 10.17
N PHE A 108 -0.19 13.20 10.21
CA PHE A 108 0.94 12.29 10.47
C PHE A 108 0.70 11.43 11.72
N LYS A 109 0.31 12.08 12.82
CA LYS A 109 0.04 11.38 14.08
C LYS A 109 -1.10 10.37 13.93
N GLN A 110 -2.14 10.65 13.15
CA GLN A 110 -3.24 9.70 12.99
C GLN A 110 -2.82 8.47 12.19
N LEU A 111 -2.09 8.65 11.09
CA LEU A 111 -1.53 7.55 10.30
C LEU A 111 -0.54 6.71 11.10
N SER A 112 0.28 7.33 11.96
CA SER A 112 1.27 6.61 12.76
C SER A 112 0.69 5.64 13.80
N HIS A 113 -0.61 5.77 14.12
CA HIS A 113 -1.29 4.78 14.97
C HIS A 113 -1.72 3.54 14.17
N LEU A 114 -1.95 3.70 12.86
CA LEU A 114 -2.53 2.67 11.99
C LEU A 114 -1.45 1.92 11.19
N PHE A 115 -0.38 2.60 10.81
CA PHE A 115 0.61 2.14 9.83
C PHE A 115 2.04 2.17 10.37
N ASN A 116 2.94 1.47 9.67
CA ASN A 116 4.37 1.64 9.89
C ASN A 116 4.84 2.91 9.16
N MET A 117 5.30 3.90 9.92
CA MET A 117 5.76 5.17 9.34
C MET A 117 7.25 5.12 9.06
N ILE A 118 7.62 5.52 7.84
CA ILE A 118 9.02 5.67 7.46
C ILE A 118 9.35 7.17 7.44
N LYS A 119 10.55 7.50 7.91
CA LYS A 119 11.00 8.88 7.99
C LYS A 119 11.18 9.49 6.59
N PRO A 120 10.91 10.78 6.37
CA PRO A 120 11.06 11.40 5.05
C PRO A 120 12.50 11.48 4.52
N ASP A 121 13.50 11.35 5.39
CA ASP A 121 14.93 11.49 5.09
C ASP A 121 15.61 10.17 4.69
N VAL A 122 14.90 9.03 4.79
CA VAL A 122 15.43 7.74 4.32
C VAL A 122 15.12 7.52 2.84
N ASN A 123 15.89 6.62 2.22
CA ASN A 123 15.68 6.22 0.83
C ASN A 123 14.41 5.35 0.72
N PHE A 124 13.34 5.89 0.14
CA PHE A 124 12.07 5.19 0.00
C PHE A 124 12.21 3.92 -0.82
N GLU A 125 12.96 3.97 -1.91
CA GLU A 125 13.15 2.86 -2.83
C GLU A 125 13.88 1.70 -2.16
N ALA A 126 14.83 1.99 -1.26
CA ALA A 126 15.50 0.96 -0.44
C ALA A 126 14.55 0.27 0.56
N GLU A 127 13.59 1.02 1.12
CA GLU A 127 12.58 0.46 2.03
C GLU A 127 11.55 -0.39 1.29
N VAL A 128 11.22 -0.02 0.05
CA VAL A 128 10.40 -0.84 -0.85
C VAL A 128 11.11 -2.16 -1.17
N GLU A 129 12.40 -2.12 -1.49
CA GLU A 129 13.21 -3.32 -1.75
C GLU A 129 13.32 -4.20 -0.49
N TYR A 130 13.51 -3.59 0.68
CA TYR A 130 13.48 -4.32 1.95
C TYR A 130 12.14 -5.01 2.20
N LEU A 131 11.01 -4.35 1.92
CA LEU A 131 9.69 -4.96 2.02
C LEU A 131 9.51 -6.14 1.08
N LEU A 132 9.93 -5.98 -0.18
CA LEU A 132 9.89 -7.04 -1.18
C LEU A 132 10.65 -8.27 -0.66
N ASN A 133 11.91 -8.07 -0.24
CA ASN A 133 12.77 -9.11 0.32
C ASN A 133 12.25 -9.73 1.63
N THR A 134 11.52 -8.97 2.46
CA THR A 134 10.96 -9.48 3.71
C THR A 134 9.68 -10.29 3.49
N TYR A 135 8.91 -9.97 2.43
CA TYR A 135 7.73 -10.75 2.05
C TYR A 135 8.12 -12.17 1.65
N PHE A 136 9.24 -12.35 0.94
CA PHE A 136 9.82 -13.65 0.61
C PHE A 136 10.09 -14.52 1.85
N LEU A 137 10.60 -13.93 2.94
CA LEU A 137 10.94 -14.68 4.16
C LEU A 137 9.72 -15.20 4.93
N LEU A 138 8.53 -14.64 4.71
CA LEU A 138 7.29 -15.10 5.34
C LEU A 138 6.49 -16.07 4.46
N GLY A 139 6.73 -16.09 3.14
CA GLY A 139 6.11 -17.04 2.21
C GLY A 139 6.72 -18.45 2.27
N ASP A 140 8.04 -18.55 2.48
CA ASP A 140 8.74 -19.84 2.63
C ASP A 140 8.52 -20.50 4.00
N ALA A 141 8.06 -19.75 5.00
CA ALA A 141 7.85 -20.27 6.35
C ALA A 141 6.57 -21.12 6.52
N THR A 142 5.76 -21.26 5.47
CA THR A 142 4.56 -22.14 5.47
C THR A 142 4.74 -23.48 4.77
N ASP A 143 5.94 -23.79 4.25
CA ASP A 143 6.29 -25.12 3.74
C ASP A 143 7.37 -25.77 4.61
N THR A 144 7.04 -26.06 5.87
CA THR A 144 7.71 -27.12 6.64
C THR A 144 6.69 -27.93 7.40
N ASP A 145 6.50 -29.17 6.89
CA ASP A 145 5.84 -30.38 7.41
C ASP A 145 4.33 -30.39 7.70
#